data_AF-A0A2V2XT50-F1
#
_entry.id   AF-A0A2V2XT50-F1
#
_cell.length_a   1.000
_cell.length_b   1.000
_cell.length_c   1.000
_cell.angle_alpha   90.00
_cell.angle_beta   90.00
_cell.angle_gamma   90.00
#
_symmetry.space_group_name_H-M   'P 1'
#
loop_
_entity.id
_entity.type
_entity.pdbx_description
1 polymer ?
#
loop_
_entity_poly.entity_id
_entity_poly.type
_entity_poly.pdbx_seq_one_letter_code
_entity_poly.pdbx_strand_id
1 'polypeptide(L)'
;MRLVGLISVLVGVGVIAQYILGLAMVFYGLYYLRDLHATAGIVGLILIAFLTYSSIRSGSPLLKIFSLLALLLTLSQVALGMHIYFSPSIIASDIHMILGVILIIVIAITGYISMKSSRSSISGR
;
A
#
# COMPACT_ATOMS: atom_id res chain seq x y z
N MET A 1 -14.64 -11.80 -8.67
CA MET A 1 -13.31 -11.51 -9.24
C MET A 1 -13.15 -10.06 -9.76
N ARG A 2 -14.17 -9.43 -10.37
CA ARG A 2 -14.07 -8.03 -10.84
C ARG A 2 -13.77 -7.00 -9.75
N LEU A 3 -14.37 -7.15 -8.56
CA LEU A 3 -14.17 -6.23 -7.43
C LEU A 3 -12.74 -6.28 -6.85
N VAL A 4 -12.16 -7.47 -6.64
CA VAL A 4 -10.78 -7.63 -6.13
C VAL A 4 -9.77 -7.03 -7.11
N GLY A 5 -9.98 -7.24 -8.43
CA GLY A 5 -9.15 -6.62 -9.46
C GLY A 5 -9.23 -5.09 -9.45
N LEU A 6 -10.44 -4.52 -9.34
CA LEU A 6 -10.64 -3.08 -9.22
C LEU A 6 -9.96 -2.51 -7.97
N ILE A 7 -10.16 -3.14 -6.81
CA ILE A 7 -9.54 -2.73 -5.55
C ILE A 7 -8.01 -2.79 -5.67
N SER A 8 -7.45 -3.82 -6.32
CA SER A 8 -6.00 -3.92 -6.53
C SER A 8 -5.45 -2.76 -7.37
N VAL A 9 -6.18 -2.31 -8.40
CA VAL A 9 -5.79 -1.15 -9.21
C VAL A 9 -5.87 0.13 -8.38
N LEU A 10 -6.97 0.32 -7.62
CA LEU A 10 -7.16 1.48 -6.75
C LEU A 10 -6.08 1.57 -5.67
N VAL A 11 -5.67 0.44 -5.09
CA VAL A 11 -4.57 0.38 -4.12
C VAL A 11 -3.25 0.76 -4.79
N GLY A 12 -2.94 0.23 -5.97
CA GLY A 12 -1.71 0.56 -6.70
C GLY A 12 -1.60 2.07 -7.01
N VAL A 13 -2.66 2.64 -7.59
CA VAL A 13 -2.71 4.09 -7.89
C VAL A 13 -2.72 4.91 -6.61
N GLY A 14 -3.48 4.47 -5.61
CA GLY A 14 -3.63 5.16 -4.33
C GLY A 14 -2.32 5.29 -3.57
N VAL A 15 -1.48 4.24 -3.50
CA VAL A 15 -0.19 4.33 -2.80
C VAL A 15 0.79 5.26 -3.52
N ILE A 16 0.81 5.28 -4.85
CA ILE A 16 1.62 6.24 -5.61
C ILE A 16 1.14 7.69 -5.33
N ALA A 17 -0.17 7.92 -5.37
CA ALA A 17 -0.74 9.22 -5.06
C ALA A 17 -0.43 9.66 -3.62
N GLN A 18 -0.50 8.75 -2.64
CA GLN A 18 -0.12 9.03 -1.25
C GLN A 18 1.35 9.38 -1.10
N TYR A 19 2.24 8.69 -1.81
CA TYR A 19 3.66 8.99 -1.79
C TYR A 19 3.95 10.38 -2.38
N ILE A 20 3.35 10.71 -3.53
CA ILE A 20 3.47 12.05 -4.14
C ILE A 20 2.92 13.13 -3.20
N LEU A 21 1.76 12.88 -2.57
CA LEU A 21 1.18 13.79 -1.59
C LEU A 21 2.10 14.01 -0.39
N GLY A 22 2.72 12.94 0.13
CA GLY A 22 3.73 13.00 1.19
C GLY A 22 4.92 13.87 0.82
N LEU A 23 5.51 13.64 -0.36
CA LEU A 23 6.61 14.47 -0.88
C LEU A 23 6.17 15.93 -1.06
N ALA A 24 4.95 16.16 -1.56
CA ALA A 24 4.46 17.52 -1.79
C ALA A 24 4.32 18.32 -0.48
N MET A 25 3.92 17.67 0.61
CA MET A 25 3.91 18.30 1.94
C MET A 25 5.32 18.65 2.44
N VAL A 26 6.30 17.78 2.18
CA VAL A 26 7.69 18.00 2.61
C VAL A 26 8.36 19.11 1.79
N PHE A 27 8.24 19.09 0.47
CA PHE A 27 8.97 20.02 -0.41
C PHE A 27 8.25 21.35 -0.68
N TYR A 28 6.91 21.35 -0.69
CA TYR A 28 6.12 22.55 -0.99
C TYR A 28 5.34 23.09 0.22
N GLY A 29 5.52 22.51 1.41
CA GLY A 29 4.91 23.00 2.65
C GLY A 29 3.39 22.91 2.69
N LEU A 30 2.78 21.97 1.96
CA LEU A 30 1.32 21.80 1.86
C LEU A 30 0.70 21.14 3.10
N TYR A 31 1.03 21.61 4.30
CA TYR A 31 0.65 20.97 5.57
C TYR A 31 -0.87 20.90 5.81
N TYR A 32 -1.67 21.72 5.12
CA TYR A 32 -3.13 21.64 5.17
C TYR A 32 -3.68 20.34 4.54
N LEU A 33 -2.89 19.62 3.75
CA LEU A 33 -3.25 18.31 3.18
C LEU A 33 -2.92 17.13 4.12
N ARG A 34 -2.35 17.39 5.29
CA ARG A 34 -1.88 16.36 6.23
C ARG A 34 -3.01 15.42 6.69
N ASP A 35 -4.18 15.98 6.99
CA ASP A 35 -5.33 15.18 7.47
C ASP A 35 -5.89 14.30 6.36
N LEU A 36 -5.90 14.81 5.13
CA LEU A 36 -6.26 14.04 3.94
C LEU A 36 -5.27 12.89 3.72
N HIS A 37 -3.96 13.15 3.84
CA HIS A 37 -2.91 12.14 3.71
C HIS A 37 -3.07 11.04 4.78
N ALA A 38 -3.28 11.42 6.04
CA ALA A 38 -3.47 10.47 7.14
C ALA A 38 -4.74 9.62 6.93
N THR A 39 -5.86 10.26 6.58
CA THR A 39 -7.14 9.58 6.34
C THR A 39 -7.03 8.59 5.19
N ALA A 40 -6.44 9.01 4.08
CA ALA A 40 -6.25 8.15 2.91
C ALA A 40 -5.26 7.00 3.17
N GLY A 41 -4.24 7.22 4.01
CA GLY A 41 -3.36 6.15 4.50
C GLY A 41 -4.13 5.07 5.27
N ILE A 42 -5.05 5.45 6.17
CA ILE A 42 -5.91 4.51 6.92
C ILE A 42 -6.85 3.75 5.97
N VAL A 43 -7.48 4.44 5.02
CA VAL A 43 -8.31 3.78 4.00
C VAL A 43 -7.49 2.79 3.17
N GLY A 44 -6.27 3.18 2.78
CA GLY A 44 -5.33 2.29 2.09
C GLY A 44 -5.02 1.03 2.89
N LEU A 45 -4.80 1.15 4.20
CA LEU A 45 -4.60 0.02 5.10
C LEU A 45 -5.80 -0.95 5.11
N ILE A 46 -7.03 -0.44 5.16
CA ILE A 46 -8.24 -1.27 5.14
C ILE A 46 -8.33 -2.05 3.81
N LEU A 47 -8.07 -1.38 2.68
CA LEU A 47 -8.09 -2.02 1.37
C LEU A 47 -7.00 -3.09 1.23
N ILE A 48 -5.80 -2.82 1.71
CA ILE A 48 -4.71 -3.79 1.71
C ILE A 48 -5.03 -4.98 2.62
N ALA A 49 -5.57 -4.76 3.82
CA ALA A 49 -6.01 -5.83 4.70
C ALA A 49 -7.07 -6.73 4.03
N PHE A 50 -8.02 -6.14 3.31
CA PHE A 50 -9.01 -6.89 2.52
C PHE A 50 -8.34 -7.72 1.41
N LEU A 51 -7.42 -7.15 0.64
CA LEU A 51 -6.69 -7.87 -0.42
C LEU A 51 -5.84 -9.01 0.17
N THR A 52 -5.18 -8.78 1.31
CA THR A 52 -4.42 -9.80 2.03
C THR A 52 -5.31 -10.94 2.49
N TYR A 53 -6.47 -10.65 3.10
CA TYR A 53 -7.44 -11.67 3.45
C TYR A 53 -7.89 -12.50 2.23
N SER A 54 -8.23 -11.82 1.12
CA SER A 54 -8.59 -12.50 -0.13
C SER A 54 -7.46 -13.40 -0.64
N SER A 55 -6.19 -12.95 -0.55
CA SER A 55 -5.03 -13.73 -0.97
C SER A 55 -4.81 -14.98 -0.10
N ILE A 56 -5.06 -14.89 1.21
CA ILE A 56 -4.87 -16.01 2.14
C ILE A 56 -5.86 -17.13 1.83
N ARG A 57 -7.10 -16.76 1.50
CA ARG A 57 -8.18 -17.71 1.22
C ARG A 57 -7.99 -18.49 -0.08
N SER A 58 -7.50 -17.85 -1.15
CA SER A 58 -7.50 -18.46 -2.49
C SER A 58 -6.25 -18.21 -3.34
N GLY A 59 -5.22 -17.58 -2.79
CA GLY A 59 -3.98 -17.26 -3.50
C GLY A 59 -2.93 -18.37 -3.46
N SER A 60 -1.96 -18.30 -4.37
CA SER A 60 -0.76 -19.13 -4.33
C SER A 60 0.10 -18.80 -3.09
N PRO A 61 0.96 -19.72 -2.61
CA PRO A 61 1.83 -19.45 -1.45
C PRO A 61 2.64 -18.15 -1.60
N LEU A 62 3.15 -17.88 -2.80
CA LEU A 62 3.90 -16.66 -3.10
C LEU A 62 3.02 -15.41 -2.97
N LEU A 63 1.79 -15.44 -3.49
CA LEU A 63 0.85 -14.31 -3.36
C LEU A 63 0.50 -14.03 -1.90
N LYS A 64 0.37 -15.07 -1.07
CA LYS A 64 0.11 -14.92 0.37
C LYS A 64 1.26 -14.20 1.08
N ILE A 65 2.50 -14.61 0.81
CA ILE A 65 3.70 -13.99 1.40
C ILE A 65 3.79 -12.51 1.04
N PHE A 66 3.67 -12.18 -0.24
CA PHE A 66 3.77 -10.80 -0.70
C PHE A 66 2.60 -9.93 -0.22
N SER A 67 1.39 -10.49 -0.12
CA SER A 67 0.25 -9.75 0.43
C SER A 67 0.36 -9.53 1.95
N LEU A 68 0.94 -10.47 2.70
CA LEU A 68 1.27 -10.28 4.12
C LEU A 68 2.36 -9.22 4.29
N LEU A 69 3.40 -9.25 3.47
CA LEU A 69 4.46 -8.24 3.48
C LEU A 69 3.90 -6.85 3.17
N ALA A 70 3.02 -6.72 2.16
CA ALA A 70 2.34 -5.47 1.84
C ALA A 70 1.52 -4.94 3.03
N LEU A 71 0.79 -5.82 3.74
CA LEU A 71 0.03 -5.45 4.93
C LEU A 71 0.94 -4.96 6.06
N LEU A 72 2.02 -5.67 6.37
CA LEU A 72 2.97 -5.27 7.41
C LEU A 72 3.64 -3.93 7.09
N LEU A 73 4.07 -3.73 5.85
CA LEU A 73 4.65 -2.45 5.41
C LEU A 73 3.64 -1.31 5.50
N THR A 74 2.38 -1.55 5.14
CA THR A 74 1.32 -0.54 5.24
C THR A 74 0.99 -0.20 6.70
N LEU A 75 0.95 -1.20 7.58
CA LEU A 75 0.80 -0.98 9.02
C LEU A 75 1.94 -0.10 9.56
N SER A 76 3.18 -0.43 9.23
CA SER A 76 4.35 0.37 9.61
C SER A 76 4.28 1.79 9.04
N GLN A 77 3.83 1.96 7.80
CA GLN A 77 3.63 3.27 7.17
C GLN A 77 2.61 4.11 7.92
N VAL A 78 1.42 3.57 8.20
CA VAL A 78 0.39 4.31 8.95
C VAL A 78 0.85 4.61 10.37
N ALA A 79 1.50 3.66 11.07
CA ALA A 79 2.01 3.88 12.41
C ALA A 79 3.07 5.00 12.45
N LEU A 80 4.04 4.98 11.53
CA LEU A 80 5.04 6.05 11.39
C LEU A 80 4.40 7.38 11.00
N GLY A 81 3.45 7.37 10.05
CA GLY A 81 2.72 8.56 9.64
C GLY A 81 1.96 9.21 10.80
N MET A 82 1.29 8.41 11.61
CA MET A 82 0.61 8.89 12.83
C MET A 82 1.60 9.37 13.89
N HIS A 83 2.75 8.72 14.05
CA HIS A 83 3.81 9.20 14.94
C HIS A 83 4.31 10.58 14.50
N ILE A 84 4.63 10.76 13.21
CA ILE A 84 5.07 12.05 12.64
C ILE A 84 3.97 13.11 12.77
N TYR A 85 2.71 12.71 12.62
CA TYR A 85 1.56 13.60 12.76
C TYR A 85 1.51 14.27 14.15
N PHE A 86 1.75 13.50 15.21
CA PHE A 86 1.73 13.99 16.60
C PHE A 86 3.08 14.52 17.10
N SER A 87 4.18 13.93 16.62
CA SER A 87 5.54 14.20 17.09
C SER A 87 6.50 14.22 15.88
N PRO A 88 6.61 15.37 15.18
CA PRO A 88 7.47 15.49 14.02
C PRO A 88 8.93 15.15 14.35
N SER A 89 9.53 14.27 13.56
CA SER A 89 10.92 13.84 13.69
C SER A 89 11.51 13.63 12.30
N ILE A 90 12.70 14.19 12.06
CA ILE A 90 13.41 14.06 10.78
C ILE A 90 13.71 12.58 10.52
N ILE A 91 14.24 11.88 11.52
CA ILE A 91 14.57 10.45 11.43
C ILE A 91 13.32 9.62 11.09
N ALA A 92 12.20 9.88 11.79
CA ALA A 92 10.96 9.16 11.50
C ALA A 92 10.43 9.45 10.09
N SER A 93 10.57 10.70 9.62
CA SER A 93 10.16 11.12 8.27
C SER A 93 10.99 10.45 7.18
N ASP A 94 12.30 10.35 7.36
CA ASP A 94 13.19 9.65 6.42
C ASP A 94 12.86 8.17 6.33
N ILE A 95 12.67 7.51 7.48
CA ILE A 95 12.25 6.09 7.52
C ILE A 95 10.89 5.92 6.86
N HIS A 96 9.94 6.82 7.13
CA HIS A 96 8.62 6.80 6.52
C HIS A 96 8.70 6.93 4.99
N MET A 97 9.53 7.84 4.47
CA MET A 97 9.76 8.00 3.04
C MET A 97 10.38 6.75 2.39
N ILE A 98 11.42 6.18 2.99
CA ILE A 98 12.10 4.98 2.47
C ILE A 98 11.14 3.78 2.43
N LEU A 99 10.42 3.56 3.53
CA LEU A 99 9.43 2.48 3.61
C LEU A 99 8.27 2.69 2.62
N GLY A 100 7.92 3.95 2.29
CA GLY A 100 6.93 4.27 1.25
C GLY A 100 7.36 3.78 -0.13
N VAL A 101 8.63 3.98 -0.51
CA VAL A 101 9.19 3.45 -1.77
C VAL A 101 9.18 1.93 -1.78
N ILE A 102 9.62 1.30 -0.69
CA ILE A 102 9.61 -0.17 -0.56
C ILE A 102 8.18 -0.71 -0.71
N LEU A 103 7.20 -0.05 -0.08
CA LEU A 103 5.79 -0.44 -0.18
C LEU A 103 5.28 -0.39 -1.62
N ILE A 104 5.60 0.65 -2.38
CA ILE A 104 5.23 0.76 -3.81
C ILE A 104 5.75 -0.45 -4.60
N ILE A 105 7.03 -0.81 -4.40
CA ILE A 105 7.66 -1.95 -5.08
C ILE A 105 6.94 -3.25 -4.71
N VAL A 106 6.68 -3.47 -3.42
CA VAL A 106 6.00 -4.68 -2.94
C VAL A 106 4.57 -4.78 -3.47
N ILE A 107 3.83 -3.67 -3.53
CA ILE A 107 2.48 -3.64 -4.12
C ILE A 107 2.52 -3.96 -5.62
N ALA A 108 3.49 -3.40 -6.36
CA ALA A 108 3.66 -3.70 -7.78
C ALA A 108 3.95 -5.19 -8.03
N ILE A 109 4.85 -5.79 -7.23
CA ILE A 109 5.16 -7.22 -7.29
C ILE A 109 3.92 -8.07 -6.95
N THR A 110 3.20 -7.71 -5.89
CA THR A 110 1.97 -8.40 -5.46
C THR A 110 0.92 -8.38 -6.58
N GLY A 111 0.72 -7.21 -7.22
CA GLY A 111 -0.17 -7.06 -8.36
C GLY A 111 0.26 -7.91 -9.56
N TYR A 112 1.54 -7.94 -9.88
CA TYR A 112 2.08 -8.78 -10.95
C TYR A 112 1.84 -10.28 -10.72
N ILE A 113 2.14 -10.77 -9.52
CA ILE A 113 1.91 -12.18 -9.15
C ILE A 113 0.42 -12.53 -9.26
N SER A 114 -0.46 -11.65 -8.76
CA SER A 114 -1.91 -11.82 -8.84
C SER A 114 -2.41 -11.93 -10.30
N MET A 115 -1.92 -11.06 -11.18
CA MET A 115 -2.25 -11.08 -12.60
C MET A 115 -1.75 -12.35 -13.30
N LYS A 116 -0.51 -12.78 -13.02
CA LYS A 116 0.07 -14.01 -13.58
C LYS A 116 -0.73 -15.25 -13.15
N SER A 117 -1.09 -15.34 -11.86
CA SER A 117 -1.89 -16.44 -11.33
C SER A 117 -3.31 -16.49 -11.90
N SER A 118 -3.88 -15.34 -12.27
CA SER A 118 -5.22 -15.26 -12.87
C SER A 118 -5.23 -15.73 -14.32
N ARG A 119 -4.15 -15.46 -15.09
CA ARG A 119 -4.02 -15.88 -16.49
C ARG A 119 -3.79 -17.39 -16.63
N SER A 120 -2.97 -17.99 -15.77
CA SER A 120 -2.72 -19.44 -15.79
C SER A 120 -3.96 -20.27 -15.46
N SER A 121 -4.90 -19.72 -14.68
CA SER A 121 -6.18 -20.40 -14.39
C SER A 121 -7.13 -20.43 -15.58
N ILE A 122 -6.94 -19.56 -16.58
CA ILE A 122 -7.80 -19.45 -17.77
C ILE A 122 -7.29 -20.36 -18.89
N SER A 123 -5.98 -20.51 -19.07
CA SER A 123 -5.40 -21.32 -20.15
C SER A 123 -5.30 -22.82 -19.85
N GLY A 124 -5.67 -23.26 -18.63
CA GLY A 124 -5.69 -24.66 -18.21
C GLY A 124 -7.08 -25.32 -18.31
N ARG A 125 -8.04 -24.63 -18.92
CA ARG A 125 -9.34 -25.16 -19.36
C ARG A 125 -9.40 -25.12 -20.87
#